data_AF-A0A833D9G2-F1
#
_entry.id   AF-A0A833D9G2-F1
#
_cell.length_a   1.000
_cell.length_b   1.000
_cell.length_c   1.000
_cell.angle_alpha   90.00
_cell.angle_beta   90.00
_cell.angle_gamma   90.00
#
_symmetry.space_group_name_H-M   'P 1'
#
loop_
_entity.id
_entity.type
_entity.pdbx_description
1 polymer ?
#
loop_
_entity_poly.entity_id
_entity_poly.type
_entity_poly.pdbx_seq_one_letter_code
_entity_poly.pdbx_strand_id
1 'polypeptide(L)'
;MAAVLGVIALAFSAQLARAQFDDVEATAYLVPGHFHGWAGLLALAMMLILWRMGRKTRDLKAEGQSFARSKKMHGRISDVMMMLVFIHAFLGFLYLLQIL
;
A
#
# COMPACT_ATOMS: atom_id res chain seq x y z
N MET A 1 -3.32 -6.52 -7.80
CA MET A 1 -3.70 -5.09 -7.65
C MET A 1 -5.16 -4.89 -7.33
N ALA A 2 -6.10 -5.50 -8.05
CA ALA A 2 -7.53 -5.38 -7.76
C ALA A 2 -7.90 -5.63 -6.29
N ALA A 3 -7.43 -6.74 -5.69
CA ALA A 3 -7.68 -7.03 -4.28
C ALA A 3 -7.15 -5.94 -3.32
N VAL A 4 -5.92 -5.46 -3.54
CA VAL A 4 -5.31 -4.38 -2.73
C VAL A 4 -6.13 -3.10 -2.82
N LEU A 5 -6.53 -2.71 -4.03
CA LEU A 5 -7.38 -1.54 -4.24
C LEU A 5 -8.76 -1.72 -3.59
N GLY A 6 -9.32 -2.94 -3.63
CA GLY A 6 -10.58 -3.28 -2.97
C GLY A 6 -10.53 -3.13 -1.46
N VAL A 7 -9.48 -3.63 -0.81
CA VAL A 7 -9.28 -3.47 0.65
C VAL A 7 -9.12 -2.00 1.03
N ILE A 8 -8.39 -1.23 0.22
CA ILE A 8 -8.21 0.21 0.45
C ILE A 8 -9.54 0.96 0.28
N ALA A 9 -10.29 0.67 -0.78
CA ALA A 9 -11.61 1.26 -0.99
C ALA A 9 -12.55 0.95 0.18
N LEU A 10 -12.59 -0.30 0.64
CA LEU A 10 -13.37 -0.71 1.81
C LEU A 10 -12.97 0.08 3.07
N ALA A 11 -11.67 0.27 3.31
CA ALA A 11 -11.18 1.03 4.45
C ALA A 11 -11.62 2.50 4.41
N PHE A 12 -11.50 3.17 3.25
CA PHE A 12 -11.96 4.55 3.09
C PHE A 12 -13.50 4.66 3.19
N SER A 13 -14.24 3.71 2.62
CA SER A 13 -15.70 3.66 2.76
C SER A 13 -16.13 3.48 4.22
N ALA A 14 -15.41 2.67 5.00
CA ALA A 14 -15.67 2.52 6.43
C ALA A 14 -15.45 3.84 7.19
N GLN A 15 -14.43 4.63 6.82
CA GLN A 15 -14.21 5.95 7.44
C GLN A 15 -15.27 6.98 7.05
N LEU A 16 -15.78 6.95 5.82
CA LEU A 16 -16.92 7.78 5.41
C LEU A 16 -18.18 7.41 6.20
N ALA A 17 -18.46 6.11 6.36
CA ALA A 17 -19.58 5.65 7.17
C ALA A 17 -19.44 6.07 8.63
N ARG A 18 -18.23 5.98 9.21
CA ARG A 18 -17.95 6.46 10.56
C ARG A 18 -18.23 7.96 10.71
N ALA A 19 -17.76 8.79 9.77
CA ALA A 19 -18.02 10.23 9.81
C ALA A 19 -19.53 10.55 9.85
N GLN A 20 -20.32 9.78 9.09
CA GLN A 20 -21.78 9.91 9.11
C GLN A 20 -22.41 9.53 10.45
N PHE A 21 -21.91 8.49 11.13
CA PHE A 21 -22.40 8.10 12.46
C PHE A 21 -21.99 9.09 13.56
N ASP A 22 -20.82 9.72 13.41
CA ASP A 22 -20.28 10.69 14.36
C ASP A 22 -20.81 12.12 14.12
N ASP A 23 -21.68 12.33 13.11
CA ASP A 23 -22.26 13.62 12.69
C ASP A 23 -21.20 14.71 12.40
N VAL A 24 -20.08 14.30 11.78
CA VAL A 24 -18.97 15.17 11.39
C VAL A 24 -18.84 15.27 9.87
N GLU A 25 -18.03 16.22 9.39
CA GLU A 25 -17.73 16.32 7.96
C GLU A 25 -17.19 15.00 7.41
N ALA A 26 -17.64 14.61 6.21
CA ALA A 26 -17.23 13.36 5.55
C ALA A 26 -15.70 13.24 5.36
N THR A 27 -14.98 14.37 5.33
CA THR A 27 -13.53 14.43 5.18
C THR A 27 -12.76 14.26 6.48
N ALA A 28 -13.42 14.34 7.65
CA ALA A 28 -12.79 14.41 8.96
C ALA A 28 -11.84 13.24 9.25
N TYR A 29 -12.12 12.05 8.71
CA TYR A 29 -11.34 10.83 8.93
C TYR A 29 -10.58 10.32 7.69
N LEU A 30 -10.50 11.12 6.61
CA LEU A 30 -9.76 10.74 5.41
C LEU A 30 -8.24 10.77 5.61
N VAL A 31 -7.76 11.72 6.42
CA VAL A 31 -6.34 11.79 6.78
C VAL A 31 -6.07 10.76 7.88
N PRO A 32 -5.12 9.83 7.70
CA PRO A 32 -4.84 8.84 8.73
C PRO A 32 -4.36 9.48 10.03
N GLY A 33 -5.06 9.21 11.14
CA GLY A 33 -4.67 9.64 12.48
C GLY A 33 -3.68 8.70 13.19
N HIS A 34 -3.27 7.62 12.53
CA HIS A 34 -2.46 6.56 13.15
C HIS A 34 -1.44 5.98 12.15
N PHE A 35 -0.39 5.33 12.68
CA PHE A 35 0.74 4.88 11.88
C PHE A 35 0.36 3.80 10.83
N HIS A 36 -0.56 2.88 11.15
CA HIS A 36 -0.99 1.84 10.21
C HIS A 36 -1.54 2.42 8.90
N GLY A 37 -2.36 3.48 8.96
CA GLY A 37 -2.92 4.12 7.77
C GLY A 37 -1.84 4.80 6.91
N TRP A 38 -0.90 5.53 7.53
CA TRP A 38 0.24 6.11 6.80
C TRP A 38 1.16 5.05 6.18
N ALA A 39 1.46 3.98 6.93
CA ALA A 39 2.24 2.85 6.42
C ALA A 39 1.53 2.15 5.24
N GLY A 40 0.20 2.07 5.27
CA GLY A 40 -0.62 1.54 4.18
C GLY A 40 -0.53 2.37 2.91
N LEU A 41 -0.62 3.70 3.02
CA LEU A 41 -0.45 4.61 1.89
C LEU A 41 0.97 4.54 1.29
N LEU A 42 1.99 4.47 2.15
CA LEU A 42 3.37 4.27 1.71
C LEU A 42 3.55 2.93 0.97
N ALA A 43 2.97 1.84 1.51
CA ALA A 43 3.02 0.53 0.88
C ALA A 43 2.32 0.54 -0.50
N LEU A 44 1.18 1.24 -0.63
CA LEU A 44 0.51 1.42 -1.91
C LEU A 44 1.40 2.17 -2.92
N ALA A 45 2.02 3.27 -2.51
CA ALA A 45 2.91 4.03 -3.38
C ALA A 45 4.10 3.19 -3.87
N MET A 46 4.75 2.45 -2.95
CA MET A 46 5.83 1.54 -3.28
C MET A 46 5.38 0.40 -4.21
N MET A 47 4.19 -0.15 -3.99
CA MET A 47 3.60 -1.18 -4.84
C MET A 47 3.41 -0.68 -6.28
N LEU A 48 2.92 0.55 -6.47
CA LEU A 48 2.76 1.14 -7.80
C LEU A 48 4.11 1.33 -8.51
N ILE A 49 5.14 1.75 -7.78
CA ILE A 49 6.51 1.87 -8.29
C ILE A 49 7.02 0.49 -8.70
N LEU A 50 6.88 -0.52 -7.83
CA LEU A 50 7.35 -1.87 -8.07
C LEU A 50 6.65 -2.51 -9.28
N TRP A 51 5.34 -2.29 -9.42
CA TRP A 51 4.55 -2.73 -10.57
C TRP A 51 5.02 -2.08 -11.87
N ARG A 52 5.24 -0.75 -11.87
CA ARG A 52 5.77 -0.04 -13.05
C ARG A 52 7.17 -0.54 -13.44
N MET A 53 8.05 -0.76 -12.46
CA MET A 53 9.38 -1.33 -12.70
C MET A 53 9.34 -2.76 -13.22
N GLY A 54 8.39 -3.58 -12.74
CA GLY A 54 8.18 -4.92 -13.26
C GLY A 54 7.82 -4.91 -14.74
N ARG A 55 6.89 -4.04 -15.15
CA ARG A 55 6.54 -3.85 -16.58
C ARG A 55 7.73 -3.39 -17.40
N LYS A 56 8.46 -2.36 -16.94
CA LYS A 56 9.68 -1.90 -17.62
C LYS A 56 10.74 -2.99 -17.78
N THR A 57 10.95 -3.81 -16.75
CA THR A 57 11.92 -4.92 -16.81
C THR A 57 11.49 -5.99 -17.81
N ARG A 58 10.19 -6.29 -17.89
CA ARG A 58 9.61 -7.19 -18.89
C ARG A 58 9.82 -6.65 -20.30
N ASP A 59 9.53 -5.37 -20.51
CA ASP A 59 9.62 -4.75 -21.84
C ASP A 59 11.09 -4.71 -22.33
N LEU A 60 12.05 -4.34 -21.47
CA LEU A 60 13.49 -4.43 -21.77
C LEU A 60 13.93 -5.85 -22.13
N LYS A 61 13.41 -6.86 -21.42
CA LYS A 61 13.70 -8.27 -21.72
C LYS A 61 13.15 -8.66 -23.09
N ALA A 62 11.93 -8.22 -23.43
CA ALA A 62 11.30 -8.52 -24.72
C ALA A 62 12.05 -7.85 -25.90
N GLU A 63 12.61 -6.67 -25.67
CA GLU A 63 13.41 -5.93 -26.66
C GLU A 63 14.86 -6.41 -26.77
N GLY A 64 15.26 -7.45 -26.02
CA GLY A 64 16.64 -7.96 -26.01
C GLY A 64 17.66 -6.99 -25.39
N GLN A 65 17.20 -5.94 -24.70
CA GLN A 65 18.05 -4.94 -24.06
C GLN A 65 18.51 -5.41 -22.68
N SER A 66 19.59 -4.78 -22.17
CA SER A 66 20.08 -5.07 -20.83
C SER A 66 19.06 -4.69 -19.75
N PHE A 67 18.57 -5.69 -19.01
CA PHE A 67 17.59 -5.52 -17.93
C PHE A 67 18.15 -5.83 -16.53
N ALA A 68 19.44 -6.18 -16.41
CA ALA A 68 20.05 -6.65 -15.16
C ALA A 68 19.95 -5.63 -14.02
N ARG A 69 20.18 -4.35 -14.31
CA ARG A 69 20.06 -3.26 -13.32
C ARG A 69 18.62 -3.09 -12.84
N SER A 70 17.68 -3.11 -13.78
CA SER A 70 16.24 -2.99 -13.49
C SER A 70 15.76 -4.15 -12.62
N LYS A 71 16.15 -5.39 -12.95
CA LYS A 71 15.87 -6.58 -12.15
C LYS A 71 16.43 -6.49 -10.73
N LYS A 72 17.69 -6.05 -10.57
CA LYS A 72 18.33 -5.91 -9.25
C LYS A 72 17.58 -4.89 -8.38
N MET A 73 17.22 -3.75 -8.96
CA MET A 73 16.45 -2.72 -8.25
C MET A 73 15.05 -3.19 -7.87
N HIS A 74 14.36 -3.89 -8.77
CA HIS A 74 13.05 -4.47 -8.49
C HIS A 74 13.13 -5.42 -7.27
N GLY A 75 14.09 -6.34 -7.26
CA GLY A 75 14.32 -7.24 -6.13
C GLY A 75 14.56 -6.50 -4.81
N ARG A 76 15.47 -5.51 -4.78
CA ARG A 76 15.75 -4.75 -3.55
C ARG A 76 14.52 -4.00 -3.02
N ILE A 77 13.72 -3.41 -3.90
CA ILE A 77 12.49 -2.72 -3.50
C ILE A 77 11.45 -3.73 -3.01
N SER A 78 11.37 -4.92 -3.62
CA SER A 78 10.52 -6.00 -3.13
C SER A 78 10.88 -6.44 -1.71
N ASP A 79 12.17 -6.53 -1.36
CA ASP A 79 12.61 -6.90 -0.01
C ASP A 79 12.14 -5.87 1.03
N VAL A 80 12.37 -4.58 0.77
CA VAL A 80 11.90 -3.48 1.64
C VAL A 80 10.38 -3.50 1.76
N MET A 81 9.70 -3.72 0.64
CA MET A 81 8.25 -3.74 0.59
C MET A 81 7.65 -4.92 1.37
N MET A 82 8.29 -6.09 1.35
CA MET A 82 7.86 -7.25 2.14
C MET A 82 7.90 -6.92 3.64
N MET A 83 8.99 -6.31 4.11
CA MET A 83 9.10 -5.85 5.49
C MET A 83 8.01 -4.82 5.83
N LEU A 84 7.78 -3.84 4.95
CA LEU A 84 6.74 -2.83 5.16
C LEU A 84 5.33 -3.43 5.24
N VAL A 85 5.01 -4.39 4.36
CA VAL A 85 3.72 -5.09 4.37
C VAL A 85 3.53 -5.89 5.66
N PHE A 86 4.58 -6.56 6.14
CA PHE A 86 4.53 -7.28 7.42
C PHE A 86 4.22 -6.34 8.58
N ILE A 87 4.95 -5.22 8.68
CA ILE A 87 4.73 -4.21 9.72
C ILE A 87 3.32 -3.63 9.62
N HIS A 88 2.87 -3.29 8.40
CA HIS A 88 1.54 -2.74 8.17
C HIS A 88 0.43 -3.72 8.59
N ALA A 89 0.53 -4.99 8.22
CA ALA A 89 -0.44 -6.02 8.61
C ALA A 89 -0.44 -6.26 10.13
N PHE A 90 0.74 -6.33 10.73
CA PHE A 90 0.88 -6.51 12.18
C PHE A 90 0.26 -5.34 12.96
N LEU A 91 0.52 -4.09 12.57
CA LEU A 91 -0.08 -2.93 13.22
C LEU A 91 -1.60 -2.88 13.01
N GLY A 92 -2.08 -3.23 11.82
CA GLY A 92 -3.52 -3.31 11.55
C GLY A 92 -4.22 -4.30 12.48
N PHE A 93 -3.57 -5.44 12.73
CA PHE A 93 -4.04 -6.43 13.69
C PHE A 93 -4.06 -5.88 15.14
N LEU A 94 -3.02 -5.16 15.57
CA LEU A 94 -2.99 -4.56 16.91
C LEU A 94 -4.07 -3.49 17.12
N TYR A 95 -4.31 -2.63 16.12
CA TYR A 95 -5.41 -1.64 16.17
C TYR A 95 -6.78 -2.30 16.21
N LEU A 96 -6.97 -3.42 15.49
CA LEU A 96 -8.22 -4.19 15.54
C LEU A 96 -8.51 -4.75 16.93
N LEU A 97 -7.47 -5.14 17.67
CA LEU A 97 -7.58 -5.61 19.05
C LEU A 97 -7.59 -4.48 20.09
N GLN A 98 -7.52 -3.21 19.66
CA GLN A 98 -7.45 -2.03 20.54
C GLN A 98 -6.29 -2.10 21.56
N ILE A 99 -5.19 -2.76 21.19
CA ILE A 99 -3.98 -2.86 22.02
C ILE A 99 -3.14 -1.57 21.94
N LEU A 100 -3.28 -0.83 20.83
CA LEU A 100 -2.67 0.46 20.52
C LEU A 100 -3.76 1.47 20.17
#